data_AF-A0A4Q3AEU0-F1
#
_entry.id   AF-A0A4Q3AEU0-F1
#
_cell.length_a   1.000
_cell.length_b   1.000
_cell.length_c   1.000
_cell.angle_alpha   90.00
_cell.angle_beta   90.00
_cell.angle_gamma   90.00
#
_symmetry.space_group_name_H-M   'P 1'
#
loop_
_entity.id
_entity.type
_entity.pdbx_description
1 polymer ?
#
loop_
_entity_poly.entity_id
_entity_poly.type
_entity_poly.pdbx_seq_one_letter_code
_entity_poly.pdbx_strand_id
1 'polypeptide(L)'
;DEDDDFSTGAGVVRLDPERTVILAAPRTAATVPSPAGVFGRFGPSGTPLWVLTQNQLTGTPYLGVRTTMPTGIFQARVGNNYSPSSQGSISLRLVSVEGTGVDAGGKFATWKTESFGSTVFSFDTTDGIGSGDEIPTIPVSSHTHYNWAFTKPGLYRVTVEAKGKLMPAHANVLTSAQKTFLFAVPFSSRIASGGELRIVAGESGSPRMLAADPANGVAYLPDRAMIETAPATEASAALPGAQWQTSLALSSIASALPNGVGIDPAVASSGLDPANWTGLAWNVTGVRGPGSFTLIESGSAVGSSLSLPAGSTRNVVAAFTATGLYRVTGTLSGARNGTPFVTEPFTLVFGAGLGADFGYAAWQASFEQAAGLPAGTLSSPEADDDRDGLANGVEFAFFWHGLDPTRSDAHLMPLPSPGVDGSAGISFLRDTYKDPLDESSWEIRGSHSSDLATWKIRSSRVPGFPLGLFETGAEGGNAWARILHRRLRVLPGPQPRCFFRFDVSPP
;
A
#
# COMPACT_ATOMS: atom_id res chain seq x y z
N ASP A 1 -2.64 -7.94 -23.01
CA ASP A 1 -2.95 -8.10 -24.44
C ASP A 1 -3.61 -9.47 -24.59
N GLU A 2 -4.59 -9.65 -25.47
CA GLU A 2 -5.23 -10.96 -25.65
C GLU A 2 -4.53 -11.82 -26.72
N ASP A 3 -3.70 -11.21 -27.58
CA ASP A 3 -3.03 -11.88 -28.71
C ASP A 3 -1.49 -11.74 -28.72
N ASP A 4 -0.91 -11.09 -27.71
CA ASP A 4 0.53 -10.77 -27.61
C ASP A 4 1.11 -10.06 -28.87
N ASP A 5 0.27 -9.42 -29.69
CA ASP A 5 0.68 -8.67 -30.88
C ASP A 5 0.75 -7.16 -30.57
N PHE A 6 1.94 -6.74 -30.14
CA PHE A 6 2.27 -5.34 -29.84
C PHE A 6 2.30 -4.42 -31.08
N SER A 7 2.00 -4.91 -32.28
CA SER A 7 1.93 -4.10 -33.50
C SER A 7 0.51 -3.61 -33.84
N THR A 8 -0.53 -4.24 -33.27
CA THR A 8 -1.94 -3.89 -33.57
C THR A 8 -2.73 -3.44 -32.35
N GLY A 9 -3.88 -2.81 -32.58
CA GLY A 9 -4.80 -2.41 -31.51
C GLY A 9 -5.79 -3.51 -31.09
N ALA A 10 -5.73 -4.69 -31.71
CA ALA A 10 -6.50 -5.87 -31.31
C ALA A 10 -5.98 -6.39 -29.96
N GLY A 11 -6.84 -7.03 -29.15
CA GLY A 11 -6.45 -7.57 -27.83
C GLY A 11 -6.08 -6.55 -26.73
N VAL A 12 -5.88 -5.27 -27.07
CA VAL A 12 -5.50 -4.23 -26.10
C VAL A 12 -6.69 -3.80 -25.24
N VAL A 13 -6.68 -4.24 -23.98
CA VAL A 13 -7.55 -3.70 -22.93
C VAL A 13 -7.17 -2.26 -22.66
N ARG A 14 -8.10 -1.33 -22.93
CA ARG A 14 -7.91 0.10 -22.67
C ARG A 14 -8.53 0.45 -21.33
N LEU A 15 -7.69 0.85 -20.39
CA LEU A 15 -8.11 1.41 -19.11
C LEU A 15 -8.10 2.93 -19.20
N ASP A 16 -9.11 3.56 -18.60
CA ASP A 16 -9.13 5.02 -18.46
C ASP A 16 -8.04 5.44 -17.47
N PRO A 17 -7.02 6.22 -17.90
CA PRO A 17 -5.90 6.60 -17.03
C PRO A 17 -6.34 7.45 -15.83
N GLU A 18 -7.49 8.14 -15.93
CA GLU A 18 -8.01 8.97 -14.84
C GLU A 18 -8.77 8.16 -13.78
N ARG A 19 -9.04 6.87 -14.07
CA ARG A 19 -9.71 5.93 -13.16
C ARG A 19 -8.83 4.74 -12.78
N THR A 20 -7.59 4.72 -13.26
CA THR A 20 -6.65 3.62 -13.06
C THR A 20 -5.46 4.11 -12.28
N VAL A 21 -5.23 3.50 -11.12
CA VAL A 21 -4.06 3.82 -10.28
C VAL A 21 -2.96 2.80 -10.56
N ILE A 22 -1.80 3.30 -10.99
CA ILE A 22 -0.58 2.53 -11.13
C ILE A 22 0.13 2.53 -9.78
N LEU A 23 0.18 1.37 -9.13
CA LEU A 23 0.84 1.23 -7.83
C LEU A 23 2.33 0.99 -8.02
N ALA A 24 3.17 1.86 -7.46
CA ALA A 24 4.59 1.57 -7.27
C ALA A 24 4.74 0.59 -6.11
N ALA A 25 4.47 -0.70 -6.38
CA ALA A 25 4.49 -1.77 -5.39
C ALA A 25 5.80 -1.75 -4.58
N PRO A 26 5.83 -2.17 -3.31
CA PRO A 26 7.01 -1.95 -2.47
C PRO A 26 8.34 -2.50 -3.02
N ARG A 27 8.32 -3.50 -3.90
CA ARG A 27 9.51 -3.98 -4.63
C ARG A 27 10.16 -2.93 -5.54
N THR A 28 9.48 -1.85 -5.86
CA THR A 28 10.04 -0.70 -6.59
C THR A 28 10.90 0.19 -5.70
N ALA A 29 10.87 -0.02 -4.37
CA ALA A 29 11.67 0.76 -3.43
C ALA A 29 13.16 0.50 -3.66
N ALA A 30 13.90 1.59 -3.72
CA ALA A 30 15.33 1.68 -3.93
C ALA A 30 15.84 2.91 -3.14
N THR A 31 17.13 3.20 -3.30
CA THR A 31 17.71 4.44 -2.80
C THR A 31 18.55 5.08 -3.90
N VAL A 32 18.78 6.39 -3.77
CA VAL A 32 19.78 7.08 -4.58
C VAL A 32 21.12 6.34 -4.39
N PRO A 33 21.79 5.91 -5.48
CA PRO A 33 22.97 5.05 -5.39
C PRO A 33 24.16 5.75 -4.73
N SER A 34 25.17 4.97 -4.33
CA SER A 34 26.46 5.50 -3.88
C SER A 34 27.55 5.09 -4.87
N PRO A 35 28.23 6.04 -5.55
CA PRO A 35 28.01 7.50 -5.51
C PRO A 35 26.69 7.93 -6.18
N ALA A 36 26.13 9.06 -5.75
CA ALA A 36 24.83 9.55 -6.26
C ALA A 36 24.84 9.89 -7.76
N GLY A 37 25.95 10.44 -8.27
CA GLY A 37 26.09 10.79 -9.68
C GLY A 37 24.95 11.69 -10.18
N VAL A 38 24.39 11.35 -11.35
CA VAL A 38 23.26 12.09 -11.96
C VAL A 38 21.97 11.99 -11.14
N PHE A 39 21.84 10.98 -10.28
CA PHE A 39 20.68 10.77 -9.40
C PHE A 39 20.74 11.62 -8.13
N GLY A 40 21.83 12.35 -7.89
CA GLY A 40 21.93 13.32 -6.78
C GLY A 40 20.86 14.41 -6.81
N ARG A 41 20.19 14.61 -7.95
CA ARG A 41 19.01 15.49 -8.08
C ARG A 41 17.81 15.06 -7.23
N PHE A 42 17.72 13.79 -6.85
CA PHE A 42 16.67 13.28 -5.96
C PHE A 42 17.03 13.42 -4.48
N GLY A 43 18.28 13.77 -4.16
CA GLY A 43 18.82 13.82 -2.81
C GLY A 43 20.20 13.17 -2.71
N PRO A 44 20.84 13.21 -1.53
CA PRO A 44 22.10 12.49 -1.28
C PRO A 44 21.95 10.97 -1.46
N SER A 45 23.07 10.27 -1.59
CA SER A 45 23.10 8.80 -1.58
C SER A 45 22.34 8.25 -0.37
N GLY A 46 21.51 7.22 -0.58
CA GLY A 46 20.67 6.63 0.45
C GLY A 46 19.28 7.27 0.59
N THR A 47 19.00 8.40 -0.07
CA THR A 47 17.64 8.95 -0.11
C THR A 47 16.67 7.93 -0.73
N PRO A 48 15.50 7.64 -0.10
CA PRO A 48 14.50 6.73 -0.65
C PRO A 48 14.02 7.15 -2.04
N LEU A 49 13.85 6.17 -2.91
CA LEU A 49 13.39 6.33 -4.29
C LEU A 49 12.51 5.14 -4.66
N TRP A 50 11.41 5.35 -5.36
CA TRP A 50 10.59 4.25 -5.89
C TRP A 50 10.66 4.30 -7.41
N VAL A 51 11.14 3.23 -8.06
CA VAL A 51 11.39 3.22 -9.50
C VAL A 51 10.62 2.07 -10.17
N LEU A 52 9.70 2.41 -11.07
CA LEU A 52 9.18 1.48 -12.07
C LEU A 52 10.24 1.36 -13.16
N THR A 53 10.94 0.24 -13.23
CA THR A 53 12.16 0.15 -14.03
C THR A 53 11.89 -0.04 -15.51
N GLN A 54 12.78 0.50 -16.35
CA GLN A 54 12.75 0.27 -17.80
C GLN A 54 13.07 -1.18 -18.21
N ASN A 55 13.53 -1.99 -17.26
CA ASN A 55 13.77 -3.42 -17.43
C ASN A 55 12.62 -4.16 -16.75
N GLN A 56 12.22 -5.29 -17.32
CA GLN A 56 11.19 -6.13 -16.73
C GLN A 56 11.74 -6.76 -15.44
N LEU A 57 11.23 -6.28 -14.30
CA LEU A 57 11.48 -6.87 -12.99
C LEU A 57 10.17 -7.43 -12.44
N THR A 58 10.17 -8.72 -12.12
CA THR A 58 8.99 -9.43 -11.60
C THR A 58 8.50 -8.79 -10.30
N GLY A 59 7.19 -8.52 -10.21
CA GLY A 59 6.57 -7.84 -9.06
C GLY A 59 6.66 -6.32 -9.12
N THR A 60 7.11 -5.75 -10.26
CA THR A 60 7.06 -4.30 -10.51
C THR A 60 6.33 -4.01 -11.82
N PRO A 61 5.57 -2.91 -11.93
CA PRO A 61 4.98 -2.49 -13.19
C PRO A 61 6.03 -2.25 -14.28
N TYR A 62 5.93 -2.99 -15.39
CA TYR A 62 6.81 -2.81 -16.55
C TYR A 62 6.26 -1.74 -17.51
N LEU A 63 6.30 -0.48 -17.06
CA LEU A 63 5.62 0.63 -17.73
C LEU A 63 6.40 1.14 -18.95
N GLY A 64 5.69 1.30 -20.07
CA GLY A 64 6.24 1.85 -21.31
C GLY A 64 5.29 2.84 -21.97
N VAL A 65 5.80 3.51 -23.00
CA VAL A 65 5.06 4.41 -23.88
C VAL A 65 4.93 3.75 -25.23
N ARG A 66 3.70 3.63 -25.72
CA ARG A 66 3.35 3.04 -27.02
C ARG A 66 2.46 3.98 -27.81
N THR A 67 2.67 4.05 -29.13
CA THR A 67 1.77 4.75 -30.06
C THR A 67 0.99 3.73 -30.88
N THR A 68 -0.33 3.79 -30.81
CA THR A 68 -1.24 2.92 -31.60
C THR A 68 -2.14 3.78 -32.47
N MET A 69 -1.69 4.09 -33.68
CA MET A 69 -2.45 4.88 -34.66
C MET A 69 -1.98 4.58 -36.09
N PRO A 70 -2.78 4.85 -37.12
CA PRO A 70 -2.35 4.72 -38.51
C PRO A 70 -1.16 5.63 -38.84
N THR A 71 -0.26 5.14 -39.69
CA THR A 71 0.80 5.93 -40.31
C THR A 71 0.23 6.96 -41.30
N GLY A 72 1.00 7.99 -41.65
CA GLY A 72 0.58 9.03 -42.61
C GLY A 72 -0.37 10.09 -42.06
N ILE A 73 -0.72 10.04 -40.77
CA ILE A 73 -1.54 11.06 -40.10
C ILE A 73 -0.69 12.27 -39.66
N PHE A 74 0.47 12.00 -39.04
CA PHE A 74 1.35 13.01 -38.46
C PHE A 74 2.66 13.12 -39.23
N GLN A 75 3.24 14.32 -39.23
CA GLN A 75 4.59 14.59 -39.71
C GLN A 75 5.64 14.00 -38.76
N ALA A 76 6.85 13.76 -39.25
CA ALA A 76 7.97 13.42 -38.38
C ALA A 76 8.50 14.70 -37.71
N ARG A 77 8.92 14.58 -36.45
CA ARG A 77 9.55 15.66 -35.68
C ARG A 77 11.01 15.33 -35.39
N VAL A 78 11.89 16.26 -35.74
CA VAL A 78 13.32 16.23 -35.37
C VAL A 78 13.68 17.59 -34.79
N GLY A 79 14.09 17.61 -33.51
CA GLY A 79 14.20 18.86 -32.76
C GLY A 79 12.85 19.58 -32.73
N ASN A 80 12.81 20.86 -33.12
CA ASN A 80 11.57 21.64 -33.20
C ASN A 80 10.97 21.73 -34.61
N ASN A 81 11.50 20.97 -35.57
CA ASN A 81 11.06 21.00 -36.96
C ASN A 81 10.15 19.81 -37.28
N TYR A 82 9.14 20.05 -38.11
CA TYR A 82 8.23 19.04 -38.63
C TYR A 82 8.42 18.90 -40.13
N SER A 83 8.53 17.66 -40.61
CA SER A 83 8.62 17.35 -42.04
C SER A 83 7.67 16.21 -42.42
N PRO A 84 7.06 16.25 -43.61
CA PRO A 84 6.26 15.14 -44.12
C PRO A 84 7.03 13.81 -44.08
N SER A 85 6.41 12.78 -43.54
CA SER A 85 6.97 11.43 -43.43
C SER A 85 5.84 10.42 -43.57
N SER A 86 6.12 9.27 -44.20
CA SER A 86 5.17 8.17 -44.27
C SER A 86 4.90 7.59 -42.88
N GLN A 87 5.91 7.55 -41.99
CA GLN A 87 5.75 7.02 -40.64
C GLN A 87 5.19 8.05 -39.67
N GLY A 88 5.80 9.24 -39.59
CA GLY A 88 5.39 10.28 -38.65
C GLY A 88 5.79 10.04 -37.19
N SER A 89 5.55 11.03 -36.33
CA SER A 89 5.80 10.94 -34.88
C SER A 89 4.92 11.89 -34.09
N ILE A 90 4.75 11.59 -32.80
CA ILE A 90 4.21 12.53 -31.80
C ILE A 90 5.27 12.83 -30.73
N SER A 91 4.99 13.80 -29.87
CA SER A 91 5.74 14.03 -28.64
C SER A 91 4.82 13.97 -27.42
N LEU A 92 5.39 13.70 -26.26
CA LEU A 92 4.71 13.80 -24.97
C LEU A 92 5.40 14.85 -24.12
N ARG A 93 4.65 15.79 -23.56
CA ARG A 93 5.16 16.85 -22.69
C ARG A 93 4.53 16.75 -21.31
N LEU A 94 5.32 16.87 -20.25
CA LEU A 94 4.81 17.02 -18.90
C LEU A 94 4.13 18.39 -18.74
N VAL A 95 2.91 18.40 -18.21
CA VAL A 95 2.14 19.63 -17.98
C VAL A 95 2.13 19.97 -16.50
N SER A 96 1.72 19.02 -15.66
CA SER A 96 1.70 19.18 -14.21
C SER A 96 1.90 17.84 -13.51
N VAL A 97 2.38 17.90 -12.27
CA VAL A 97 2.36 16.79 -11.33
C VAL A 97 1.83 17.32 -10.01
N GLU A 98 0.74 16.74 -9.52
CA GLU A 98 0.00 17.20 -8.33
C GLU A 98 -0.35 16.03 -7.43
N GLY A 99 -0.75 16.30 -6.19
CA GLY A 99 -1.26 15.30 -5.24
C GLY A 99 -0.40 15.17 -3.99
N THR A 100 -0.84 14.30 -3.07
CA THR A 100 -0.31 14.27 -1.70
C THR A 100 1.18 13.94 -1.62
N GLY A 101 1.72 13.18 -2.58
CA GLY A 101 3.16 12.93 -2.66
C GLY A 101 3.95 14.18 -3.03
N VAL A 102 3.43 15.00 -3.94
CA VAL A 102 4.01 16.29 -4.35
C VAL A 102 3.87 17.33 -3.23
N ASP A 103 2.71 17.39 -2.56
CA ASP A 103 2.46 18.31 -1.45
C ASP A 103 3.41 18.04 -0.27
N ALA A 104 3.81 16.78 -0.07
CA ALA A 104 4.84 16.41 0.88
C ALA A 104 6.27 16.78 0.43
N GLY A 105 6.45 17.37 -0.75
CA GLY A 105 7.75 17.71 -1.34
C GLY A 105 8.37 16.59 -2.18
N GLY A 106 7.59 15.57 -2.56
CA GLY A 106 8.01 14.51 -3.46
C GLY A 106 8.25 15.01 -4.88
N LYS A 107 9.16 14.33 -5.58
CA LYS A 107 9.56 14.60 -6.96
C LYS A 107 9.20 13.41 -7.82
N PHE A 108 8.76 13.71 -9.03
CA PHE A 108 8.53 12.79 -10.14
C PHE A 108 9.58 13.00 -11.23
N ALA A 109 10.06 11.91 -11.81
CA ALA A 109 10.90 11.96 -12.99
C ALA A 109 10.76 10.69 -13.84
N THR A 110 11.06 10.82 -15.13
CA THR A 110 11.23 9.68 -16.05
C THR A 110 12.54 9.81 -16.80
N TRP A 111 13.25 8.70 -16.96
CA TRP A 111 14.47 8.66 -17.78
C TRP A 111 14.61 7.35 -18.52
N LYS A 112 15.46 7.38 -19.54
CA LYS A 112 15.95 6.19 -20.23
C LYS A 112 17.44 6.04 -20.00
N THR A 113 17.86 4.82 -19.70
CA THR A 113 19.25 4.39 -19.72
C THR A 113 19.53 3.80 -21.10
N GLU A 114 20.40 4.47 -21.86
CA GLU A 114 20.78 4.07 -23.23
C GLU A 114 21.84 2.95 -23.21
N SER A 115 22.12 2.36 -24.38
CA SER A 115 22.97 1.17 -24.53
C SER A 115 24.40 1.29 -23.99
N PHE A 116 24.91 2.51 -23.78
CA PHE A 116 26.24 2.77 -23.19
C PHE A 116 26.17 3.29 -21.75
N GLY A 117 25.02 3.13 -21.08
CA GLY A 117 24.82 3.51 -19.68
C GLY A 117 24.52 5.00 -19.43
N SER A 118 24.50 5.83 -20.48
CA SER A 118 24.09 7.23 -20.33
C SER A 118 22.61 7.31 -19.94
N THR A 119 22.31 8.23 -19.04
CA THR A 119 20.95 8.47 -18.53
C THR A 119 20.41 9.76 -19.14
N VAL A 120 19.26 9.67 -19.81
CA VAL A 120 18.57 10.80 -20.44
C VAL A 120 17.23 10.98 -19.74
N PHE A 121 17.11 12.06 -18.95
CA PHE A 121 15.85 12.47 -18.33
C PHE A 121 14.93 13.11 -19.37
N SER A 122 13.63 12.82 -19.28
CA SER A 122 12.61 13.38 -20.17
C SER A 122 11.56 14.16 -19.41
N PHE A 123 11.04 13.63 -18.31
CA PHE A 123 10.19 14.36 -17.39
C PHE A 123 10.97 14.50 -16.09
N ASP A 124 11.09 15.70 -15.53
CA ASP A 124 11.82 15.93 -14.30
C ASP A 124 11.29 17.13 -13.53
N THR A 125 10.75 16.87 -12.34
CA THR A 125 10.21 17.91 -11.45
C THR A 125 11.24 18.44 -10.44
N THR A 126 12.48 17.96 -10.48
CA THR A 126 13.52 18.32 -9.49
C THR A 126 13.99 19.77 -9.64
N ASP A 127 13.97 20.32 -10.86
CA ASP A 127 14.31 21.70 -11.21
C ASP A 127 13.08 22.54 -11.67
N GLY A 128 11.88 21.98 -11.53
CA GLY A 128 10.61 22.59 -11.92
C GLY A 128 10.21 22.25 -13.35
N ILE A 129 8.90 22.28 -13.64
CA ILE A 129 8.38 21.87 -14.95
C ILE A 129 8.56 22.99 -15.98
N GLY A 130 9.26 22.70 -17.06
CA GLY A 130 9.58 23.61 -18.17
C GLY A 130 9.40 22.98 -19.55
N SER A 131 9.95 23.65 -20.58
CA SER A 131 9.86 23.19 -21.97
C SER A 131 10.76 21.99 -22.28
N GLY A 132 11.72 21.69 -21.41
CA GLY A 132 12.60 20.53 -21.49
C GLY A 132 11.96 19.23 -21.03
N ASP A 133 10.82 19.30 -20.33
CA ASP A 133 10.10 18.14 -19.81
C ASP A 133 9.27 17.45 -20.90
N GLU A 134 9.98 16.86 -21.87
CA GLU A 134 9.39 16.29 -23.07
C GLU A 134 10.08 14.97 -23.46
N ILE A 135 9.30 14.00 -23.93
CA ILE A 135 9.77 12.93 -24.82
C ILE A 135 9.54 13.44 -26.25
N PRO A 136 10.58 13.93 -26.94
CA PRO A 136 10.41 14.82 -28.09
C PRO A 136 9.98 14.11 -29.38
N THR A 137 10.33 12.84 -29.54
CA THR A 137 10.04 12.07 -30.75
C THR A 137 9.66 10.64 -30.37
N ILE A 138 8.39 10.31 -30.60
CA ILE A 138 7.83 8.97 -30.44
C ILE A 138 7.25 8.59 -31.81
N PRO A 139 7.96 7.77 -32.61
CA PRO A 139 7.47 7.32 -33.90
C PRO A 139 6.11 6.63 -33.79
N VAL A 140 5.30 6.70 -34.85
CA VAL A 140 4.07 5.89 -34.94
C VAL A 140 4.42 4.41 -34.91
N SER A 141 3.60 3.61 -34.20
CA SER A 141 3.80 2.18 -33.96
C SER A 141 5.07 1.83 -33.18
N SER A 142 5.61 2.79 -32.43
CA SER A 142 6.75 2.53 -31.53
C SER A 142 6.29 2.11 -30.15
N HIS A 143 7.18 1.39 -29.46
CA HIS A 143 7.02 0.95 -28.08
C HIS A 143 8.37 1.08 -27.39
N THR A 144 8.44 1.88 -26.33
CA THR A 144 9.67 2.10 -25.56
C THR A 144 9.37 2.09 -24.06
N HIS A 145 10.22 1.43 -23.28
CA HIS A 145 10.14 1.44 -21.83
C HIS A 145 11.04 2.53 -21.23
N TYR A 146 10.60 3.07 -20.10
CA TYR A 146 11.28 4.13 -19.36
C TYR A 146 11.32 3.76 -17.89
N ASN A 147 12.26 4.36 -17.15
CA ASN A 147 12.19 4.37 -15.70
C ASN A 147 11.25 5.48 -15.27
N TRP A 148 10.39 5.22 -14.29
CA TRP A 148 9.49 6.19 -13.68
C TRP A 148 9.75 6.23 -12.20
N ALA A 149 10.14 7.38 -11.66
CA ALA A 149 10.53 7.48 -10.26
C ALA A 149 9.79 8.54 -9.46
N PHE A 150 9.69 8.24 -8.17
CA PHE A 150 9.06 9.04 -7.15
C PHE A 150 9.96 9.10 -5.91
N THR A 151 10.03 10.23 -5.21
CA THR A 151 10.90 10.39 -4.03
C THR A 151 10.18 10.40 -2.70
N LYS A 152 8.83 10.35 -2.68
CA LYS A 152 8.02 10.23 -1.47
C LYS A 152 6.78 9.36 -1.67
N PRO A 153 6.27 8.69 -0.61
CA PRO A 153 4.93 8.11 -0.59
C PRO A 153 3.84 9.13 -0.88
N GLY A 154 2.70 8.67 -1.41
CA GLY A 154 1.53 9.49 -1.71
C GLY A 154 1.00 9.31 -3.14
N LEU A 155 -0.05 10.08 -3.46
CA LEU A 155 -0.67 10.10 -4.79
C LEU A 155 0.01 11.14 -5.68
N TYR A 156 0.25 10.77 -6.93
CA TYR A 156 0.77 11.62 -7.99
C TYR A 156 -0.19 11.59 -9.18
N ARG A 157 -0.74 12.76 -9.53
CA ARG A 157 -1.57 13.03 -10.70
C ARG A 157 -0.67 13.66 -11.77
N VAL A 158 -0.20 12.86 -12.71
CA VAL A 158 0.75 13.25 -13.75
C VAL A 158 -0.01 13.61 -15.02
N THR A 159 -0.12 14.90 -15.33
CA THR A 159 -0.79 15.37 -16.55
C THR A 159 0.22 15.48 -17.68
N VAL A 160 -0.02 14.73 -18.76
CA VAL A 160 0.83 14.67 -19.95
C VAL A 160 0.04 15.16 -21.16
N GLU A 161 0.68 15.98 -21.99
CA GLU A 161 0.16 16.44 -23.26
C GLU A 161 0.81 15.69 -24.43
N ALA A 162 0.00 14.98 -25.21
CA ALA A 162 0.44 14.43 -26.49
C ALA A 162 0.30 15.50 -27.59
N LYS A 163 1.35 15.73 -28.38
CA LYS A 163 1.37 16.69 -29.49
C LYS A 163 1.78 16.04 -30.79
N GLY A 164 1.16 16.46 -31.89
CA GLY A 164 1.56 16.06 -33.23
C GLY A 164 1.15 17.08 -34.26
N LYS A 165 1.96 17.26 -35.31
CA LYS A 165 1.58 18.09 -36.46
C LYS A 165 0.99 17.21 -37.55
N LEU A 166 -0.24 17.47 -37.93
CA LEU A 166 -0.92 16.72 -38.98
C LEU A 166 -0.21 16.87 -40.32
N MET A 167 -0.26 15.84 -41.16
CA MET A 167 0.25 15.90 -42.53
C MET A 167 -0.49 16.98 -43.34
N PRO A 168 0.09 17.48 -44.45
CA PRO A 168 -0.58 18.46 -45.31
C PRO A 168 -1.97 18.03 -45.79
N ALA A 169 -2.15 16.73 -46.07
CA ALA A 169 -3.45 16.14 -46.44
C ALA A 169 -4.50 16.20 -45.31
N HIS A 170 -4.07 16.45 -44.08
CA HIS A 170 -4.90 16.55 -42.87
C HIS A 170 -4.80 17.96 -42.25
N ALA A 171 -4.83 18.99 -43.09
CA ALA A 171 -4.82 20.42 -42.72
C ALA A 171 -3.52 21.02 -42.19
N ASN A 172 -2.42 20.25 -42.05
CA ASN A 172 -1.10 20.76 -41.66
C ASN A 172 -1.04 21.51 -40.30
N VAL A 173 -1.99 21.26 -39.40
CA VAL A 173 -2.07 21.95 -38.10
C VAL A 173 -1.39 21.18 -36.98
N LEU A 174 -0.83 21.89 -36.00
CA LEU A 174 -0.42 21.29 -34.74
C LEU A 174 -1.67 21.00 -33.91
N THR A 175 -1.80 19.78 -33.41
CA THR A 175 -2.88 19.36 -32.53
C THR A 175 -2.32 18.72 -31.26
N SER A 176 -3.07 18.77 -30.18
CA SER A 176 -2.69 18.18 -28.91
C SER A 176 -3.89 17.71 -28.10
N ALA A 177 -3.63 16.80 -27.16
CA ALA A 177 -4.58 16.34 -26.16
C ALA A 177 -3.87 16.07 -24.84
N GLN A 178 -4.53 16.36 -23.73
CA GLN A 178 -4.00 16.12 -22.38
C GLN A 178 -4.73 14.98 -21.70
N LYS A 179 -3.98 14.18 -20.93
CA LYS A 179 -4.53 13.19 -20.01
C LYS A 179 -3.73 13.12 -18.72
N THR A 180 -4.44 12.83 -17.63
CA THR A 180 -3.86 12.66 -16.30
C THR A 180 -3.76 11.19 -15.95
N PHE A 181 -2.56 10.76 -15.57
CA PHE A 181 -2.27 9.41 -15.09
C PHE A 181 -2.12 9.43 -13.58
N LEU A 182 -2.67 8.42 -12.90
CA LEU A 182 -2.60 8.30 -11.45
C LEU A 182 -1.54 7.29 -11.04
N PHE A 183 -0.59 7.72 -10.23
CA PHE A 183 0.41 6.87 -9.59
C PHE A 183 0.25 6.94 -8.08
N ALA A 184 0.33 5.80 -7.41
CA ALA A 184 0.36 5.73 -5.96
C ALA A 184 1.67 5.10 -5.51
N VAL A 185 2.37 5.79 -4.62
CA VAL A 185 3.53 5.25 -3.90
C VAL A 185 3.05 4.86 -2.49
N PRO A 186 3.02 3.57 -2.15
CA PRO A 186 2.53 3.12 -0.86
C PRO A 186 3.33 3.68 0.31
N PHE A 187 2.64 4.00 1.39
CA PHE A 187 3.26 4.23 2.69
C PHE A 187 3.78 2.91 3.28
N SER A 188 4.76 3.01 4.17
CA SER A 188 5.51 1.86 4.69
C SER A 188 4.69 0.91 5.56
N SER A 189 3.55 1.36 6.11
CA SER A 189 2.85 0.70 7.24
C SER A 189 3.74 0.55 8.49
N ARG A 190 4.82 1.33 8.61
CA ARG A 190 5.77 1.28 9.74
C ARG A 190 5.71 2.60 10.48
N ILE A 191 5.37 2.55 11.76
CA ILE A 191 5.35 3.70 12.66
C ILE A 191 6.54 3.56 13.59
N ALA A 192 7.59 4.33 13.33
CA ALA A 192 8.79 4.36 14.15
C ALA A 192 8.66 5.38 15.32
N SER A 193 9.79 5.77 15.92
CA SER A 193 9.82 6.76 17.00
C SER A 193 9.09 8.06 16.61
N GLY A 194 8.23 8.56 17.49
CA GLY A 194 7.40 9.74 17.23
C GLY A 194 6.01 9.43 16.67
N GLY A 195 5.60 8.15 16.69
CA GLY A 195 4.24 7.73 16.35
C GLY A 195 3.17 8.30 17.27
N GLU A 196 1.95 8.37 16.75
CA GLU A 196 0.79 8.88 17.47
C GLU A 196 -0.36 7.85 17.43
N LEU A 197 -0.98 7.58 18.58
CA LEU A 197 -2.26 6.90 18.68
C LEU A 197 -3.35 7.96 18.75
N ARG A 198 -4.23 7.99 17.74
CA ARG A 198 -5.24 9.06 17.60
C ARG A 198 -6.62 8.52 17.86
N ILE A 199 -7.37 9.20 18.71
CA ILE A 199 -8.80 8.98 18.88
C ILE A 199 -9.55 10.04 18.10
N VAL A 200 -10.28 9.60 17.08
CA VAL A 200 -11.05 10.47 16.18
C VAL A 200 -12.53 10.14 16.23
N ALA A 201 -13.38 11.07 15.82
CA ALA A 201 -14.80 10.80 15.62
C ALA A 201 -14.96 10.07 14.28
N GLY A 202 -15.21 8.77 14.33
CA GLY A 202 -15.48 7.96 13.13
C GLY A 202 -16.82 8.27 12.49
N GLU A 203 -17.18 7.48 11.49
CA GLU A 203 -18.48 7.55 10.82
C GLU A 203 -19.64 7.41 11.83
N SER A 204 -20.71 8.18 11.63
CA SER A 204 -21.84 8.34 12.58
C SER A 204 -21.42 8.84 13.98
N GLY A 205 -20.15 9.22 14.13
CA GLY A 205 -19.50 9.73 15.34
C GLY A 205 -19.25 8.69 16.44
N SER A 206 -19.15 7.41 16.09
CA SER A 206 -18.53 6.40 16.97
C SER A 206 -17.02 6.64 16.99
N PRO A 207 -16.34 6.69 18.15
CA PRO A 207 -14.92 6.99 18.18
C PRO A 207 -14.10 5.82 17.61
N ARG A 208 -12.97 6.13 16.99
CA ARG A 208 -12.02 5.13 16.47
C ARG A 208 -10.62 5.43 16.96
N MET A 209 -9.87 4.36 17.27
CA MET A 209 -8.44 4.44 17.43
C MET A 209 -7.76 4.29 16.06
N LEU A 210 -6.83 5.18 15.76
CA LEU A 210 -5.94 5.12 14.61
C LEU A 210 -4.50 5.08 15.08
N ALA A 211 -3.63 4.47 14.28
CA ALA A 211 -2.19 4.62 14.43
C ALA A 211 -1.71 5.60 13.36
N ALA A 212 -0.95 6.62 13.72
CA ALA A 212 -0.52 7.68 12.83
C ALA A 212 1.00 7.84 12.83
N ASP A 213 1.51 8.23 11.67
CA ASP A 213 2.86 8.69 11.44
C ASP A 213 2.80 10.15 11.00
N PRO A 214 2.81 11.10 11.95
CA PRO A 214 2.71 12.52 11.64
C PRO A 214 3.88 13.03 10.80
N ALA A 215 5.07 12.41 10.91
CA ALA A 215 6.24 12.81 10.14
C ALA A 215 6.05 12.58 8.64
N ASN A 216 5.25 11.58 8.27
CA ASN A 216 4.86 11.29 6.88
C ASN A 216 3.43 11.74 6.54
N GLY A 217 2.73 12.41 7.46
CA GLY A 217 1.40 12.96 7.22
C GLY A 217 0.34 11.90 6.90
N VAL A 218 0.39 10.75 7.57
CA VAL A 218 -0.50 9.60 7.29
C VAL A 218 -1.07 8.98 8.57
N ALA A 219 -2.34 8.57 8.52
CA ALA A 219 -2.95 7.69 9.51
C ALA A 219 -3.40 6.37 8.91
N TYR A 220 -3.42 5.35 9.75
CA TYR A 220 -3.77 3.98 9.43
C TYR A 220 -4.88 3.50 10.37
N LEU A 221 -5.79 2.68 9.84
CA LEU A 221 -6.50 1.75 10.72
C LEU A 221 -5.50 0.85 11.46
N PRO A 222 -5.81 0.39 12.69
CA PRO A 222 -4.89 -0.41 13.50
C PRO A 222 -4.36 -1.68 12.82
N ASP A 223 -5.14 -2.26 11.90
CA ASP A 223 -4.82 -3.47 11.12
C ASP A 223 -4.04 -3.16 9.82
N ARG A 224 -3.57 -1.92 9.63
CA ARG A 224 -2.81 -1.44 8.45
C ARG A 224 -1.41 -0.93 8.78
N ALA A 225 -0.98 -1.01 10.04
CA ALA A 225 0.33 -0.55 10.45
C ALA A 225 0.91 -1.37 11.60
N MET A 226 2.24 -1.39 11.66
CA MET A 226 2.99 -1.87 12.81
C MET A 226 3.69 -0.69 13.51
N ILE A 227 3.61 -0.67 14.82
CA ILE A 227 4.39 0.25 15.66
C ILE A 227 5.71 -0.44 16.01
N GLU A 228 6.81 0.15 15.55
CA GLU A 228 8.14 -0.39 15.78
C GLU A 228 8.78 0.24 17.02
N THR A 229 9.55 -0.59 17.70
CA THR A 229 10.24 -0.21 18.93
C THR A 229 11.74 -0.04 18.69
N ALA A 230 12.38 0.69 19.58
CA ALA A 230 13.83 0.78 19.68
C ALA A 230 14.32 0.06 20.95
N PRO A 231 15.60 -0.32 21.05
CA PRO A 231 16.17 -0.79 22.30
C PRO A 231 15.90 0.18 23.45
N ALA A 232 15.52 -0.36 24.61
CA ALA A 232 15.40 0.45 25.83
C ALA A 232 16.79 0.96 26.23
N THR A 233 16.91 2.26 26.41
CA THR A 233 18.19 2.91 26.77
C THR A 233 18.47 2.86 28.27
N GLU A 234 17.44 2.66 29.08
CA GLU A 234 17.52 2.61 30.54
C GLU A 234 16.58 1.53 31.09
N ALA A 235 16.94 0.99 32.26
CA ALA A 235 16.09 0.04 32.96
C ALA A 235 14.82 0.76 33.49
N SER A 236 13.65 0.27 33.09
CA SER A 236 12.39 0.81 33.59
C SER A 236 12.04 0.23 34.97
N ALA A 237 11.84 1.10 35.97
CA ALA A 237 11.29 0.67 37.26
C ALA A 237 9.82 0.22 37.13
N ALA A 238 9.08 0.77 36.17
CA ALA A 238 7.69 0.42 35.88
C ALA A 238 7.56 -0.95 35.20
N LEU A 239 8.60 -1.40 34.49
CA LEU A 239 8.69 -2.75 33.91
C LEU A 239 10.14 -3.25 33.96
N PRO A 240 10.55 -3.88 35.09
CA PRO A 240 11.86 -4.47 35.20
C PRO A 240 12.12 -5.48 34.08
N GLY A 241 13.28 -5.37 33.43
CA GLY A 241 13.64 -6.24 32.31
C GLY A 241 13.09 -5.79 30.94
N ALA A 242 12.50 -4.60 30.84
CA ALA A 242 12.16 -4.02 29.53
C ALA A 242 13.42 -3.93 28.64
N GLN A 243 13.35 -4.54 27.46
CA GLN A 243 14.40 -4.56 26.44
C GLN A 243 14.10 -3.62 25.28
N TRP A 244 12.82 -3.35 25.04
CA TRP A 244 12.34 -2.58 23.90
C TRP A 244 11.32 -1.55 24.35
N GLN A 245 11.35 -0.38 23.73
CA GLN A 245 10.40 0.69 24.02
C GLN A 245 10.11 1.57 22.80
N THR A 246 8.98 2.25 22.82
CA THR A 246 8.66 3.32 21.87
C THR A 246 7.83 4.40 22.55
N SER A 247 8.17 5.66 22.26
CA SER A 247 7.41 6.81 22.75
C SER A 247 6.24 7.07 21.80
N LEU A 248 5.05 7.23 22.37
CA LEU A 248 3.81 7.49 21.64
C LEU A 248 3.09 8.70 22.23
N ALA A 249 2.54 9.53 21.36
CA ALA A 249 1.51 10.48 21.74
C ALA A 249 0.14 9.81 21.62
N LEU A 250 -0.61 9.72 22.72
CA LEU A 250 -2.03 9.40 22.69
C LEU A 250 -2.82 10.71 22.62
N SER A 251 -3.59 10.91 21.56
CA SER A 251 -4.12 12.24 21.24
C SER A 251 -5.56 12.18 20.73
N SER A 252 -6.31 13.22 21.05
CA SER A 252 -7.66 13.46 20.52
C SER A 252 -7.80 14.86 19.91
N ILE A 253 -6.67 15.53 19.65
CA ILE A 253 -6.62 16.87 19.06
C ILE A 253 -6.54 16.75 17.54
N ALA A 254 -7.27 17.58 16.80
CA ALA A 254 -7.17 17.65 15.34
C ALA A 254 -5.72 17.92 14.89
N SER A 255 -5.28 17.25 13.83
CA SER A 255 -3.96 17.47 13.22
C SER A 255 -4.03 17.28 11.71
N ALA A 256 -3.11 17.89 10.96
CA ALA A 256 -3.10 17.78 9.51
C ALA A 256 -2.52 16.43 9.08
N LEU A 257 -3.40 15.48 8.74
CA LEU A 257 -3.04 14.17 8.21
C LEU A 257 -3.68 14.01 6.82
N PRO A 258 -3.02 14.52 5.76
CA PRO A 258 -3.59 14.55 4.41
C PRO A 258 -3.80 13.17 3.80
N ASN A 259 -3.23 12.11 4.39
CA ASN A 259 -3.33 10.74 3.92
C ASN A 259 -4.00 9.85 4.97
N GLY A 260 -4.97 9.06 4.52
CA GLY A 260 -5.63 8.04 5.34
C GLY A 260 -5.65 6.69 4.62
N VAL A 261 -5.13 5.66 5.29
CA VAL A 261 -5.09 4.26 4.81
C VAL A 261 -6.17 3.47 5.53
N GLY A 262 -7.21 3.07 4.79
CA GLY A 262 -8.41 2.46 5.34
C GLY A 262 -9.35 3.44 6.05
N ILE A 263 -9.04 4.74 6.05
CA ILE A 263 -9.81 5.78 6.73
C ILE A 263 -9.85 7.05 5.89
N ASP A 264 -10.99 7.74 5.89
CA ASP A 264 -11.11 9.03 5.21
C ASP A 264 -10.14 10.07 5.82
N PRO A 265 -9.38 10.84 5.02
CA PRO A 265 -8.41 11.81 5.51
C PRO A 265 -9.02 12.91 6.39
N ALA A 266 -10.27 13.33 6.13
CA ALA A 266 -10.95 14.31 6.96
C ALA A 266 -11.26 13.73 8.34
N VAL A 267 -11.61 12.44 8.42
CA VAL A 267 -11.79 11.73 9.68
C VAL A 267 -10.45 11.55 10.40
N ALA A 268 -9.40 11.14 9.69
CA ALA A 268 -8.05 10.99 10.25
C ALA A 268 -7.50 12.30 10.84
N SER A 269 -7.74 13.42 10.16
CA SER A 269 -7.32 14.75 10.58
C SER A 269 -8.18 15.35 11.70
N SER A 270 -9.35 14.76 11.98
CA SER A 270 -10.27 15.28 12.98
C SER A 270 -9.74 15.10 14.42
N GLY A 271 -10.40 15.78 15.35
CA GLY A 271 -10.24 15.59 16.78
C GLY A 271 -11.60 15.45 17.46
N LEU A 272 -11.59 15.23 18.77
CA LEU A 272 -12.80 15.17 19.58
C LEU A 272 -13.05 16.51 20.27
N ASP A 273 -14.27 17.02 20.14
CA ASP A 273 -14.71 18.24 20.82
C ASP A 273 -14.98 17.97 22.31
N PRO A 274 -14.26 18.63 23.25
CA PRO A 274 -14.47 18.45 24.68
C PRO A 274 -15.91 18.69 25.15
N ALA A 275 -16.71 19.50 24.43
CA ALA A 275 -18.11 19.75 24.77
C ALA A 275 -19.00 18.51 24.62
N ASN A 276 -18.62 17.60 23.71
CA ASN A 276 -19.44 16.45 23.34
C ASN A 276 -18.96 15.15 23.97
N TRP A 277 -17.73 15.10 24.49
CA TRP A 277 -17.07 13.85 24.90
C TRP A 277 -16.54 13.94 26.33
N THR A 278 -17.02 13.05 27.20
CA THR A 278 -16.61 13.00 28.61
C THR A 278 -16.19 11.60 29.02
N GLY A 279 -15.28 11.50 30.00
CA GLY A 279 -14.82 10.21 30.52
C GLY A 279 -14.14 9.31 29.48
N LEU A 280 -13.60 9.89 28.40
CA LEU A 280 -12.94 9.14 27.34
C LEU A 280 -11.71 8.41 27.91
N ALA A 281 -11.63 7.12 27.64
CA ALA A 281 -10.52 6.27 28.05
C ALA A 281 -10.22 5.21 26.99
N TRP A 282 -8.94 4.88 26.86
CA TRP A 282 -8.49 3.66 26.20
C TRP A 282 -8.29 2.57 27.25
N ASN A 283 -9.05 1.48 27.11
CA ASN A 283 -8.93 0.31 27.97
C ASN A 283 -8.17 -0.79 27.23
N VAL A 284 -7.00 -1.16 27.73
CA VAL A 284 -6.27 -2.35 27.28
C VAL A 284 -6.97 -3.57 27.86
N THR A 285 -7.55 -4.40 27.00
CA THR A 285 -8.33 -5.58 27.38
C THR A 285 -7.59 -6.88 27.17
N GLY A 286 -6.51 -6.88 26.39
CA GLY A 286 -5.67 -8.05 26.17
C GLY A 286 -4.30 -7.71 25.61
N VAL A 287 -3.31 -8.49 25.99
CA VAL A 287 -1.97 -8.45 25.40
C VAL A 287 -1.58 -9.88 25.05
N ARG A 288 -1.15 -10.09 23.81
CA ARG A 288 -0.59 -11.35 23.33
C ARG A 288 0.78 -11.07 22.74
N GLY A 289 1.82 -11.70 23.29
CA GLY A 289 3.19 -11.56 22.82
C GLY A 289 4.17 -12.36 23.69
N PRO A 290 5.45 -12.42 23.30
CA PRO A 290 6.48 -13.29 23.91
C PRO A 290 6.97 -12.88 25.31
N GLY A 291 6.45 -11.78 25.87
CA GLY A 291 6.86 -11.27 27.17
C GLY A 291 5.83 -10.28 27.73
N SER A 292 6.24 -9.50 28.72
CA SER A 292 5.37 -8.51 29.34
C SER A 292 5.33 -7.20 28.55
N PHE A 293 4.19 -6.52 28.62
CA PHE A 293 3.94 -5.19 28.06
C PHE A 293 3.45 -4.27 29.18
N THR A 294 3.87 -3.01 29.16
CA THR A 294 3.20 -1.95 29.92
C THR A 294 3.21 -0.65 29.15
N LEU A 295 2.21 0.19 29.41
CA LEU A 295 2.30 1.62 29.14
C LEU A 295 2.91 2.30 30.37
N ILE A 296 3.75 3.31 30.14
CA ILE A 296 4.44 4.09 31.17
C ILE A 296 4.14 5.56 30.92
N GLU A 297 3.77 6.28 31.95
CA GLU A 297 3.68 7.74 31.92
C GLU A 297 4.44 8.32 33.11
N SER A 298 5.29 9.31 32.86
CA SER A 298 6.09 9.98 33.90
C SER A 298 6.86 8.99 34.80
N GLY A 299 7.38 7.91 34.21
CA GLY A 299 8.18 6.88 34.89
C GLY A 299 7.39 5.82 35.68
N SER A 300 6.06 5.90 35.69
CA SER A 300 5.18 4.94 36.39
C SER A 300 4.33 4.14 35.41
N ALA A 301 4.04 2.88 35.74
CA ALA A 301 3.17 2.04 34.95
C ALA A 301 1.75 2.64 34.95
N VAL A 302 1.18 2.79 33.75
CA VAL A 302 -0.24 3.07 33.57
C VAL A 302 -0.98 1.75 33.75
N GLY A 303 -2.10 1.76 34.49
CA GLY A 303 -2.98 0.60 34.60
C GLY A 303 -3.61 0.21 33.24
N SER A 304 -4.50 -0.77 33.26
CA SER A 304 -5.20 -1.24 32.05
C SER A 304 -6.21 -0.24 31.46
N SER A 305 -6.44 0.91 32.11
CA SER A 305 -7.27 1.98 31.61
C SER A 305 -6.52 3.30 31.66
N LEU A 306 -6.40 3.95 30.50
CA LEU A 306 -5.73 5.22 30.30
C LEU A 306 -6.78 6.26 29.91
N SER A 307 -7.10 7.17 30.83
CA SER A 307 -7.99 8.29 30.54
C SER A 307 -7.36 9.26 29.54
N LEU A 308 -8.16 9.82 28.65
CA LEU A 308 -7.72 10.87 27.74
C LEU A 308 -8.84 11.87 27.60
N PRO A 309 -8.79 13.04 28.28
CA PRO A 309 -9.76 14.09 28.03
C PRO A 309 -9.84 14.41 26.53
N ALA A 310 -11.05 14.58 25.99
CA ALA A 310 -11.19 15.01 24.60
C ALA A 310 -10.50 16.37 24.40
N GLY A 311 -9.92 16.59 23.21
CA GLY A 311 -9.11 17.77 22.92
C GLY A 311 -7.78 17.82 23.68
N SER A 312 -7.24 16.68 24.11
CA SER A 312 -5.94 16.60 24.80
C SER A 312 -5.00 15.56 24.19
N THR A 313 -3.73 15.65 24.62
CA THR A 313 -2.68 14.70 24.29
C THR A 313 -1.96 14.26 25.56
N ARG A 314 -1.65 12.97 25.66
CA ARG A 314 -0.80 12.38 26.70
C ARG A 314 0.40 11.69 26.04
N ASN A 315 1.58 11.85 26.63
CA ASN A 315 2.77 11.15 26.15
C ASN A 315 2.99 9.90 26.98
N VAL A 316 3.05 8.76 26.33
CA VAL A 316 3.27 7.46 26.98
C VAL A 316 4.43 6.74 26.33
N VAL A 317 5.06 5.84 27.08
CA VAL A 317 6.04 4.91 26.56
C VAL A 317 5.43 3.51 26.61
N ALA A 318 5.38 2.83 25.46
CA ALA A 318 5.09 1.41 25.41
C ALA A 318 6.39 0.64 25.59
N ALA A 319 6.46 -0.26 26.59
CA ALA A 319 7.66 -1.02 26.93
C ALA A 319 7.41 -2.53 26.92
N PHE A 320 8.41 -3.31 26.51
CA PHE A 320 8.33 -4.75 26.26
C PHE A 320 9.55 -5.48 26.82
N THR A 321 9.36 -6.65 27.44
CA THR A 321 10.47 -7.42 28.05
C THR A 321 11.12 -8.44 27.13
N ALA A 322 10.58 -8.68 25.93
CA ALA A 322 11.11 -9.66 24.99
C ALA A 322 10.97 -9.18 23.54
N THR A 323 11.84 -9.68 22.67
CA THR A 323 11.74 -9.48 21.23
C THR A 323 10.57 -10.28 20.66
N GLY A 324 9.80 -9.68 19.76
CA GLY A 324 8.79 -10.35 18.94
C GLY A 324 7.59 -9.47 18.60
N LEU A 325 6.53 -10.11 18.14
CA LEU A 325 5.25 -9.52 17.76
C LEU A 325 4.32 -9.46 18.96
N TYR A 326 3.77 -8.28 19.22
CA TYR A 326 2.77 -8.05 20.28
C TYR A 326 1.48 -7.53 19.68
N ARG A 327 0.37 -8.19 20.01
CA ARG A 327 -0.99 -7.73 19.75
C ARG A 327 -1.57 -7.17 21.05
N VAL A 328 -1.80 -5.86 21.07
CA VAL A 328 -2.42 -5.15 22.20
C VAL A 328 -3.86 -4.82 21.82
N THR A 329 -4.79 -5.58 22.37
CA THR A 329 -6.22 -5.41 22.14
C THR A 329 -6.78 -4.42 23.17
N GLY A 330 -7.66 -3.53 22.72
CA GLY A 330 -8.34 -2.60 23.60
C GLY A 330 -9.67 -2.11 23.07
N THR A 331 -10.36 -1.36 23.91
CA THR A 331 -11.63 -0.68 23.59
C THR A 331 -11.51 0.78 23.97
N LEU A 332 -12.32 1.63 23.34
CA LEU A 332 -12.56 2.98 23.82
C LEU A 332 -13.87 3.02 24.60
N SER A 333 -13.90 3.74 25.72
CA SER A 333 -15.11 3.97 26.49
C SER A 333 -15.26 5.44 26.85
N GLY A 334 -16.48 5.85 27.18
CA GLY A 334 -16.78 7.19 27.68
C GLY A 334 -18.25 7.51 27.53
N ALA A 335 -18.59 8.78 27.47
CA ALA A 335 -19.91 9.25 27.09
C ALA A 335 -19.82 10.31 25.99
N ARG A 336 -20.74 10.23 25.02
CA ARG A 336 -20.94 11.24 23.97
C ARG A 336 -22.30 11.90 24.15
N ASN A 337 -22.33 13.21 24.33
CA ASN A 337 -23.56 13.97 24.60
C ASN A 337 -24.38 13.35 25.77
N GLY A 338 -23.67 12.89 26.81
CA GLY A 338 -24.26 12.21 27.97
C GLY A 338 -24.65 10.74 27.76
N THR A 339 -24.55 10.20 26.54
CA THR A 339 -24.85 8.78 26.25
C THR A 339 -23.57 7.94 26.39
N PRO A 340 -23.52 6.95 27.29
CA PRO A 340 -22.36 6.07 27.43
C PRO A 340 -22.10 5.23 26.18
N PHE A 341 -20.83 4.95 25.91
CA PHE A 341 -20.42 4.02 24.84
C PHE A 341 -19.23 3.17 25.29
N VAL A 342 -19.12 2.01 24.65
CA VAL A 342 -17.91 1.21 24.56
C VAL A 342 -17.79 0.78 23.10
N THR A 343 -16.62 0.92 22.49
CA THR A 343 -16.42 0.50 21.11
C THR A 343 -16.23 -1.01 21.03
N GLU A 344 -16.42 -1.55 19.83
CA GLU A 344 -15.85 -2.84 19.49
C GLU A 344 -14.33 -2.85 19.75
N PRO A 345 -13.74 -4.01 20.09
CA PRO A 345 -12.31 -4.14 20.28
C PRO A 345 -11.54 -3.81 19.00
N PHE A 346 -10.38 -3.20 19.16
CA PHE A 346 -9.37 -3.04 18.12
C PHE A 346 -8.03 -3.57 18.62
N THR A 347 -7.14 -3.93 17.70
CA THR A 347 -5.82 -4.46 18.03
C THR A 347 -4.74 -3.59 17.42
N LEU A 348 -3.83 -3.11 18.27
CA LEU A 348 -2.59 -2.47 17.84
C LEU A 348 -1.50 -3.54 17.75
N VAL A 349 -0.72 -3.52 16.66
CA VAL A 349 0.39 -4.44 16.45
C VAL A 349 1.72 -3.73 16.70
N PHE A 350 2.53 -4.28 17.59
CA PHE A 350 3.87 -3.80 17.91
C PHE A 350 4.93 -4.82 17.49
N GLY A 351 6.01 -4.35 16.90
CA GLY A 351 7.24 -5.12 16.69
C GLY A 351 8.29 -4.74 17.73
N ALA A 352 8.40 -5.54 18.79
CA ALA A 352 9.45 -5.41 19.80
C ALA A 352 10.75 -5.98 19.22
N GLY A 353 11.70 -5.13 18.81
CA GLY A 353 12.92 -5.58 18.12
C GLY A 353 12.70 -6.28 16.77
N LEU A 354 11.50 -6.19 16.19
CA LEU A 354 11.16 -6.70 14.86
C LEU A 354 10.63 -5.57 13.98
N GLY A 355 11.06 -5.55 12.72
CA GLY A 355 10.51 -4.69 11.67
C GLY A 355 9.25 -5.30 11.06
N ALA A 356 8.42 -4.46 10.43
CA ALA A 356 7.16 -4.94 9.84
C ALA A 356 7.42 -6.00 8.75
N ASP A 357 8.60 -6.00 8.14
CA ASP A 357 9.10 -6.94 7.12
C ASP A 357 9.56 -8.30 7.70
N PHE A 358 9.10 -8.66 8.90
CA PHE A 358 9.36 -9.97 9.48
C PHE A 358 8.94 -11.12 8.55
N GLY A 359 9.81 -12.11 8.43
CA GLY A 359 9.54 -13.35 7.71
C GLY A 359 8.89 -14.42 8.60
N TYR A 360 8.61 -15.58 8.00
CA TYR A 360 7.96 -16.72 8.67
C TYR A 360 8.69 -17.14 9.95
N ALA A 361 10.02 -17.29 9.91
CA ALA A 361 10.79 -17.72 11.08
C ALA A 361 10.69 -16.77 12.30
N ALA A 362 10.66 -15.45 12.06
CA ALA A 362 10.52 -14.46 13.13
C ALA A 362 9.09 -14.45 13.70
N TRP A 363 8.08 -14.60 12.83
CA TRP A 363 6.69 -14.79 13.23
C TRP A 363 6.53 -16.06 14.08
N GLN A 364 7.04 -17.20 13.58
CA GLN A 364 7.02 -18.50 14.23
C GLN A 364 7.60 -18.42 15.64
N ALA A 365 8.85 -17.94 15.78
CA ALA A 365 9.53 -17.83 17.06
C ALA A 365 8.75 -16.94 18.05
N SER A 366 8.14 -15.86 17.55
CA SER A 366 7.32 -14.97 18.38
C SER A 366 6.08 -15.66 18.94
N PHE A 367 5.35 -16.43 18.13
CA PHE A 367 4.13 -17.12 18.57
C PHE A 367 4.43 -18.33 19.45
N GLU A 368 5.50 -19.09 19.14
CA GLU A 368 5.99 -20.17 20.00
C GLU A 368 6.33 -19.65 21.40
N GLN A 369 7.10 -18.57 21.48
CA GLN A 369 7.46 -17.97 22.76
C GLN A 369 6.23 -17.39 23.49
N ALA A 370 5.32 -16.72 22.77
CA ALA A 370 4.08 -16.20 23.35
C ALA A 370 3.15 -17.29 23.92
N ALA A 371 3.17 -18.48 23.32
CA ALA A 371 2.39 -19.64 23.76
C ALA A 371 3.14 -20.55 24.73
N GLY A 372 4.43 -20.32 24.98
CA GLY A 372 5.27 -21.20 25.80
C GLY A 372 5.55 -22.56 25.15
N LEU A 373 5.53 -22.62 23.81
CA LEU A 373 5.79 -23.83 23.04
C LEU A 373 7.30 -24.07 22.87
N PRO A 374 7.75 -25.33 22.72
CA PRO A 374 9.11 -25.63 22.30
C PRO A 374 9.46 -24.97 20.97
N ALA A 375 10.69 -24.50 20.84
CA ALA A 375 11.17 -23.91 19.59
C ALA A 375 11.07 -24.92 18.43
N GLY A 376 10.51 -24.48 17.29
CA GLY A 376 10.32 -25.32 16.11
C GLY A 376 8.96 -26.03 16.03
N THR A 377 8.09 -25.86 17.03
CA THR A 377 6.72 -26.43 17.00
C THR A 377 5.97 -25.98 15.74
N LEU A 378 5.97 -24.68 15.43
CA LEU A 378 5.23 -24.08 14.32
C LEU A 378 6.03 -24.03 13.00
N SER A 379 7.11 -24.83 12.90
CA SER A 379 8.09 -24.72 11.81
C SER A 379 7.60 -25.17 10.44
N SER A 380 6.61 -26.06 10.37
CA SER A 380 6.01 -26.49 9.11
C SER A 380 4.88 -25.53 8.73
N PRO A 381 4.98 -24.83 7.59
CA PRO A 381 3.88 -23.99 7.08
C PRO A 381 2.62 -24.77 6.70
N GLU A 382 2.73 -26.10 6.51
CA GLU A 382 1.63 -26.99 6.15
C GLU A 382 0.95 -27.64 7.36
N ALA A 383 1.54 -27.54 8.55
CA ALA A 383 0.95 -28.06 9.78
C ALA A 383 -0.20 -27.16 10.26
N ASP A 384 -1.17 -27.77 10.91
CA ASP A 384 -2.33 -27.15 11.57
C ASP A 384 -2.20 -27.45 13.06
N ASP A 385 -1.40 -26.63 13.76
CA ASP A 385 -0.96 -26.90 15.13
C ASP A 385 -2.08 -26.73 16.16
N ASP A 386 -3.00 -25.80 15.91
CA ASP A 386 -4.14 -25.51 16.77
C ASP A 386 -5.42 -26.29 16.41
N ARG A 387 -5.40 -27.01 15.28
CA ARG A 387 -6.40 -27.96 14.78
C ARG A 387 -7.73 -27.30 14.42
N ASP A 388 -7.67 -26.10 13.87
CA ASP A 388 -8.85 -25.37 13.44
C ASP A 388 -9.15 -25.49 11.94
N GLY A 389 -8.28 -26.19 11.21
CA GLY A 389 -8.36 -26.44 9.78
C GLY A 389 -7.54 -25.47 8.92
N LEU A 390 -6.79 -24.55 9.53
CA LEU A 390 -5.85 -23.67 8.84
C LEU A 390 -4.42 -24.12 9.07
N ALA A 391 -3.62 -24.11 8.00
CA ALA A 391 -2.20 -24.35 8.14
C ALA A 391 -1.47 -23.09 8.61
N ASN A 392 -0.39 -23.25 9.39
CA ASN A 392 0.42 -22.14 9.92
C ASN A 392 0.82 -21.11 8.85
N GLY A 393 1.12 -21.58 7.63
CA GLY A 393 1.46 -20.71 6.50
C GLY A 393 0.31 -19.83 6.01
N VAL A 394 -0.93 -20.32 6.11
CA VAL A 394 -2.14 -19.53 5.84
C VAL A 394 -2.30 -18.46 6.90
N GLU A 395 -2.11 -18.80 8.16
CA GLU A 395 -2.21 -17.84 9.27
C GLU A 395 -1.11 -16.78 9.21
N PHE A 396 0.11 -17.15 8.81
CA PHE A 396 1.17 -16.19 8.53
C PHE A 396 0.78 -15.22 7.41
N ALA A 397 0.22 -15.71 6.31
CA ALA A 397 -0.23 -14.89 5.18
C ALA A 397 -1.35 -13.91 5.59
N PHE A 398 -2.27 -14.37 6.45
CA PHE A 398 -3.42 -13.58 6.93
C PHE A 398 -3.24 -13.01 8.35
N PHE A 399 -1.99 -12.90 8.83
CA PHE A 399 -1.66 -12.35 10.15
C PHE A 399 -2.39 -11.04 10.51
N TRP A 400 -2.60 -10.17 9.52
CA TRP A 400 -3.24 -8.87 9.71
C TRP A 400 -4.75 -8.94 9.98
N HIS A 401 -5.38 -10.11 9.76
CA HIS A 401 -6.76 -10.39 10.19
C HIS A 401 -6.85 -10.88 11.63
N GLY A 402 -5.71 -11.12 12.28
CA GLY A 402 -5.65 -11.49 13.70
C GLY A 402 -5.44 -12.98 13.99
N LEU A 403 -5.24 -13.82 12.98
CA LEU A 403 -4.99 -15.26 13.15
C LEU A 403 -3.75 -15.54 14.03
N ASP A 404 -3.85 -16.50 14.93
CA ASP A 404 -2.82 -16.95 15.89
C ASP A 404 -2.68 -18.49 15.83
N PRO A 405 -1.53 -19.02 15.37
CA PRO A 405 -1.30 -20.45 15.07
C PRO A 405 -1.30 -21.40 16.27
N THR A 406 -1.72 -20.89 17.41
CA THR A 406 -1.80 -21.63 18.67
C THR A 406 -3.19 -21.54 19.29
N ARG A 407 -4.17 -20.98 18.58
CA ARG A 407 -5.52 -20.72 19.05
C ARG A 407 -6.54 -20.86 17.93
N SER A 408 -7.45 -21.82 18.09
CA SER A 408 -8.54 -22.00 17.13
C SER A 408 -9.32 -20.71 16.86
N ASP A 409 -9.06 -20.13 15.68
CA ASP A 409 -9.54 -18.82 15.29
C ASP A 409 -9.87 -18.67 13.80
N ALA A 410 -10.04 -19.80 13.09
CA ALA A 410 -10.43 -19.87 11.68
C ALA A 410 -11.67 -19.07 11.29
N HIS A 411 -12.52 -18.70 12.25
CA HIS A 411 -13.64 -17.76 12.04
C HIS A 411 -13.20 -16.35 11.63
N LEU A 412 -11.93 -15.98 11.83
CA LEU A 412 -11.34 -14.72 11.38
C LEU A 412 -10.96 -14.73 9.89
N MET A 413 -10.98 -15.90 9.24
CA MET A 413 -10.68 -15.99 7.82
C MET A 413 -11.63 -15.12 7.00
N PRO A 414 -11.11 -14.35 6.02
CA PRO A 414 -11.96 -13.52 5.20
C PRO A 414 -12.93 -14.40 4.41
N LEU A 415 -14.22 -14.08 4.49
CA LEU A 415 -15.25 -14.92 3.89
C LEU A 415 -15.49 -14.55 2.41
N PRO A 416 -15.39 -15.52 1.50
CA PRO A 416 -15.83 -15.35 0.12
C PRO A 416 -17.33 -15.03 0.06
N SER A 417 -17.74 -14.07 -0.77
CA SER A 417 -19.15 -13.69 -0.93
C SER A 417 -19.56 -13.53 -2.40
N PRO A 418 -20.77 -13.96 -2.77
CA PRO A 418 -21.39 -13.58 -4.03
C PRO A 418 -21.80 -12.10 -3.98
N GLY A 419 -21.51 -11.36 -5.04
CA GLY A 419 -21.99 -10.00 -5.28
C GLY A 419 -23.42 -10.00 -5.80
N VAL A 420 -24.13 -8.89 -5.55
CA VAL A 420 -25.50 -8.65 -6.05
C VAL A 420 -25.60 -8.58 -7.57
N ASP A 421 -24.47 -8.31 -8.24
CA ASP A 421 -24.29 -8.28 -9.69
C ASP A 421 -23.94 -9.65 -10.29
N GLY A 422 -23.99 -10.72 -9.48
CA GLY A 422 -23.58 -12.06 -9.88
C GLY A 422 -22.06 -12.27 -9.90
N SER A 423 -21.26 -11.28 -9.50
CA SER A 423 -19.84 -11.47 -9.24
C SER A 423 -19.63 -12.38 -8.02
N ALA A 424 -18.42 -12.87 -7.81
CA ALA A 424 -18.04 -13.56 -6.59
C ALA A 424 -16.62 -13.17 -6.24
N GLY A 425 -16.36 -12.89 -4.96
CA GLY A 425 -15.05 -12.42 -4.53
C GLY A 425 -14.79 -12.57 -3.04
N ILE A 426 -13.56 -12.29 -2.65
CA ILE A 426 -13.10 -12.20 -1.27
C ILE A 426 -12.43 -10.84 -1.09
N SER A 427 -12.76 -10.15 0.00
CA SER A 427 -12.05 -8.93 0.41
C SER A 427 -11.16 -9.27 1.58
N PHE A 428 -9.88 -8.89 1.51
CA PHE A 428 -8.89 -9.26 2.52
C PHE A 428 -7.70 -8.30 2.54
N LEU A 429 -6.90 -8.43 3.60
CA LEU A 429 -5.66 -7.71 3.82
C LEU A 429 -4.51 -8.48 3.17
N ARG A 430 -3.89 -7.85 2.19
CA ARG A 430 -2.73 -8.35 1.47
C ARG A 430 -1.50 -7.61 1.97
N ASP A 431 -0.59 -8.32 2.62
CA ASP A 431 0.73 -7.80 2.92
C ASP A 431 1.67 -8.00 1.72
N THR A 432 2.02 -6.92 1.05
CA THR A 432 2.83 -6.96 -0.19
C THR A 432 4.29 -7.39 -0.01
N TYR A 433 4.75 -7.63 1.22
CA TYR A 433 6.04 -8.29 1.48
C TYR A 433 5.91 -9.80 1.62
N LYS A 434 4.71 -10.29 2.00
CA LYS A 434 4.41 -11.72 2.09
C LYS A 434 3.88 -12.27 0.77
N ASP A 435 3.13 -11.46 0.04
CA ASP A 435 2.73 -11.70 -1.35
C ASP A 435 3.25 -10.53 -2.21
N PRO A 436 4.38 -10.69 -2.91
CA PRO A 436 5.01 -9.63 -3.67
C PRO A 436 4.30 -9.29 -4.98
N LEU A 437 3.19 -9.96 -5.32
CA LEU A 437 2.46 -9.80 -6.58
C LEU A 437 3.34 -10.02 -7.82
N ASP A 438 4.39 -10.84 -7.69
CA ASP A 438 5.30 -11.15 -8.79
C ASP A 438 4.76 -12.28 -9.69
N GLU A 439 3.69 -12.93 -9.21
CA GLU A 439 2.91 -13.97 -9.88
C GLU A 439 3.72 -15.24 -10.20
N SER A 440 5.02 -15.29 -9.89
CA SER A 440 5.90 -16.45 -10.15
C SER A 440 5.52 -17.64 -9.27
N SER A 441 5.13 -17.34 -8.03
CA SER A 441 4.26 -18.13 -7.16
C SER A 441 2.90 -17.44 -7.05
N TRP A 442 1.85 -18.22 -6.75
CA TRP A 442 0.57 -17.66 -6.33
C TRP A 442 0.41 -17.93 -4.84
N GLU A 443 0.40 -16.88 -4.03
CA GLU A 443 0.13 -17.00 -2.61
C GLU A 443 -1.38 -17.08 -2.39
N ILE A 444 -2.18 -16.32 -3.15
CA ILE A 444 -3.64 -16.40 -3.12
C ILE A 444 -4.20 -16.36 -4.55
N ARG A 445 -4.99 -17.36 -4.93
CA ARG A 445 -5.66 -17.40 -6.24
C ARG A 445 -7.13 -17.79 -6.15
N GLY A 446 -7.95 -17.17 -7.00
CA GLY A 446 -9.36 -17.53 -7.15
C GLY A 446 -9.55 -18.63 -8.20
N SER A 447 -10.50 -19.54 -7.98
CA SER A 447 -10.93 -20.50 -8.99
C SER A 447 -12.42 -20.79 -8.90
N HIS A 448 -13.03 -21.20 -10.01
CA HIS A 448 -14.45 -21.57 -10.08
C HIS A 448 -14.64 -22.89 -10.82
N SER A 449 -15.76 -23.54 -10.54
CA SER A 449 -16.14 -24.82 -11.12
C SER A 449 -17.66 -24.91 -11.31
N SER A 450 -18.10 -25.53 -12.39
CA SER A 450 -19.53 -25.86 -12.60
C SER A 450 -19.93 -27.22 -12.02
N ASP A 451 -18.96 -28.08 -11.68
CA ASP A 451 -19.19 -29.50 -11.39
C ASP A 451 -18.38 -30.05 -10.19
N LEU A 452 -17.59 -29.20 -9.51
CA LEU A 452 -16.62 -29.53 -8.45
C LEU A 452 -15.44 -30.43 -8.88
N ALA A 453 -15.48 -31.02 -10.08
CA ALA A 453 -14.44 -31.88 -10.60
C ALA A 453 -13.36 -31.08 -11.36
N THR A 454 -13.79 -30.11 -12.17
CA THR A 454 -12.90 -29.29 -13.00
C THR A 454 -12.87 -27.85 -12.49
N TRP A 455 -11.70 -27.37 -12.08
CA TRP A 455 -11.51 -26.02 -11.57
C TRP A 455 -10.77 -25.14 -12.57
N LYS A 456 -11.36 -23.99 -12.88
CA LYS A 456 -10.77 -22.96 -13.73
C LYS A 456 -10.18 -21.85 -12.88
N ILE A 457 -8.87 -21.72 -12.93
CA ILE A 457 -8.11 -20.67 -12.24
C ILE A 457 -8.43 -19.31 -12.87
N ARG A 458 -8.48 -18.29 -12.01
CA ARG A 458 -8.51 -16.89 -12.39
C ARG A 458 -7.18 -16.27 -11.96
N SER A 459 -6.48 -15.66 -12.90
CA SER A 459 -5.30 -14.84 -12.64
C SER A 459 -5.06 -13.90 -13.82
N SER A 460 -4.27 -12.85 -13.58
CA SER A 460 -3.75 -11.91 -14.59
C SER A 460 -2.96 -12.59 -15.71
N ARG A 461 -2.48 -13.82 -15.50
CA ARG A 461 -1.72 -14.62 -16.48
C ARG A 461 -2.60 -15.44 -17.42
N VAL A 462 -3.90 -15.53 -17.19
CA VAL A 462 -4.80 -16.27 -18.07
C VAL A 462 -5.30 -15.33 -19.17
N PRO A 463 -5.01 -15.61 -20.46
CA PRO A 463 -5.49 -14.78 -21.57
C PRO A 463 -7.02 -14.63 -21.57
N GLY A 464 -7.51 -13.46 -22.00
CA GLY A 464 -8.95 -13.14 -22.04
C GLY A 464 -9.56 -12.65 -20.72
N PHE A 465 -8.74 -12.39 -19.69
CA PHE A 465 -9.19 -11.80 -18.42
C PHE A 465 -8.47 -10.47 -18.14
N PRO A 466 -9.08 -9.31 -18.43
CA PRO A 466 -8.46 -8.01 -18.14
C PRO A 466 -8.15 -7.81 -16.65
N LEU A 467 -7.03 -7.16 -16.36
CA LEU A 467 -6.56 -6.79 -15.00
C LEU A 467 -7.63 -6.12 -14.13
N GLY A 468 -8.53 -5.34 -14.75
CA GLY A 468 -9.63 -4.65 -14.05
C GLY A 468 -10.74 -5.55 -13.49
N LEU A 469 -10.74 -6.86 -13.82
CA LEU A 469 -11.75 -7.79 -13.35
C LEU A 469 -11.27 -8.73 -12.24
N PHE A 470 -9.96 -8.94 -12.08
CA PHE A 470 -9.45 -9.97 -11.17
C PHE A 470 -9.20 -9.44 -9.76
N GLU A 471 -8.47 -8.34 -9.61
CA GLU A 471 -8.17 -7.77 -8.29
C GLU A 471 -8.34 -6.27 -8.30
N THR A 472 -9.26 -5.76 -7.50
CA THR A 472 -9.53 -4.33 -7.35
C THR A 472 -9.10 -3.86 -5.96
N GLY A 473 -8.61 -2.62 -5.86
CA GLY A 473 -8.42 -1.98 -4.56
C GLY A 473 -9.77 -1.85 -3.84
N ALA A 474 -9.80 -2.20 -2.55
CA ALA A 474 -10.94 -2.02 -1.65
C ALA A 474 -10.60 -1.07 -0.49
N GLU A 475 -9.53 -0.29 -0.66
CA GLU A 475 -9.08 0.66 0.36
C GLU A 475 -10.13 1.72 0.64
N GLY A 476 -10.38 1.96 1.93
CA GLY A 476 -10.97 3.21 2.37
C GLY A 476 -9.92 4.31 2.38
N GLY A 477 -10.36 5.57 2.29
CA GLY A 477 -9.46 6.73 2.30
C GLY A 477 -8.90 7.10 0.93
N ASN A 478 -7.76 7.79 0.93
CA ASN A 478 -7.10 8.33 -0.27
C ASN A 478 -5.67 7.84 -0.48
N ALA A 479 -5.17 6.96 0.39
CA ALA A 479 -3.79 6.52 0.40
C ALA A 479 -3.69 4.99 0.39
N TRP A 480 -2.54 4.51 -0.07
CA TRP A 480 -2.20 3.09 -0.11
C TRP A 480 -1.03 2.83 0.81
N ALA A 481 -0.95 1.63 1.37
CA ALA A 481 0.17 1.21 2.17
C ALA A 481 0.66 -0.17 1.76
N ARG A 482 1.69 -0.65 2.43
CA ARG A 482 2.17 -2.02 2.25
C ARG A 482 1.08 -3.06 2.52
N ILE A 483 0.29 -2.87 3.57
CA ILE A 483 -0.81 -3.75 3.95
C ILE A 483 -2.05 -3.22 3.24
N LEU A 484 -2.42 -3.87 2.15
CA LEU A 484 -3.47 -3.42 1.26
C LEU A 484 -4.80 -4.11 1.54
N HIS A 485 -5.90 -3.38 1.58
CA HIS A 485 -7.24 -3.97 1.46
C HIS A 485 -7.58 -4.21 -0.01
N ARG A 486 -7.68 -5.49 -0.39
CA ARG A 486 -7.86 -5.94 -1.78
C ARG A 486 -9.13 -6.74 -1.90
N ARG A 487 -9.76 -6.66 -3.07
CA ARG A 487 -10.88 -7.53 -3.45
C ARG A 487 -10.50 -8.36 -4.65
N LEU A 488 -10.34 -9.66 -4.44
CA LEU A 488 -10.11 -10.64 -5.49
C LEU A 488 -11.45 -11.18 -5.98
N ARG A 489 -11.68 -11.19 -7.28
CA ARG A 489 -12.93 -11.62 -7.92
C ARG A 489 -12.66 -12.84 -8.79
N VAL A 490 -13.58 -13.80 -8.73
CA VAL A 490 -13.52 -15.06 -9.49
C VAL A 490 -14.46 -15.04 -10.68
N LEU A 491 -15.61 -14.37 -10.55
CA LEU A 491 -16.64 -14.30 -11.59
C LEU A 491 -16.87 -12.84 -11.99
N PRO A 492 -16.79 -12.48 -13.28
CA PRO A 492 -16.91 -11.09 -13.74
C PRO A 492 -18.37 -10.60 -13.86
N GLY A 493 -19.35 -11.43 -13.54
CA GLY A 493 -20.79 -11.13 -13.67
C GLY A 493 -21.64 -12.40 -13.56
N PRO A 494 -22.95 -12.34 -13.85
CA PRO A 494 -23.87 -13.46 -13.66
C PRO A 494 -23.40 -14.70 -14.44
N GLN A 495 -23.31 -15.83 -13.75
CA GLN A 495 -22.99 -17.12 -14.34
C GLN A 495 -24.11 -18.13 -14.02
N PRO A 496 -24.22 -19.24 -14.78
CA PRO A 496 -24.94 -20.43 -14.31
C PRO A 496 -24.45 -20.83 -12.91
N ARG A 497 -25.27 -21.57 -12.15
CA ARG A 497 -24.88 -22.05 -10.80
C ARG A 497 -23.49 -22.69 -10.85
N CYS A 498 -22.56 -22.09 -10.11
CA CYS A 498 -21.17 -22.53 -10.05
C CYS A 498 -20.65 -22.39 -8.62
N PHE A 499 -19.60 -23.15 -8.33
CA PHE A 499 -18.82 -23.08 -7.12
C PHE A 499 -17.61 -22.18 -7.35
N PHE A 500 -17.14 -21.51 -6.30
CA PHE A 500 -15.88 -20.78 -6.32
C PHE A 500 -15.14 -20.99 -5.02
N ARG A 501 -13.80 -20.91 -5.08
CA ARG A 501 -12.93 -21.04 -3.93
C ARG A 501 -11.69 -20.16 -4.10
N PHE A 502 -10.99 -19.97 -2.99
CA PHE A 502 -9.69 -19.31 -2.95
C PHE A 502 -8.68 -20.32 -2.43
N ASP A 503 -7.66 -20.60 -3.23
CA ASP A 503 -6.53 -21.41 -2.81
C ASP A 503 -5.49 -20.47 -2.21
N VAL A 504 -4.99 -20.82 -1.04
CA VAL A 504 -3.90 -20.10 -0.36
C VAL A 504 -2.70 -21.04 -0.35
N SER A 505 -1.59 -20.61 -0.93
CA SER A 505 -0.31 -21.30 -0.82
C SER A 505 0.50 -20.62 0.27
N PRO A 506 0.94 -21.37 1.30
CA PRO A 506 1.96 -20.90 2.23
C PRO A 506 3.17 -20.32 1.49
N PRO A 507 3.72 -19.17 1.94
CA PRO A 507 4.95 -18.59 1.41
C PRO A 507 6.22 -19.34 1.86
#